data_AF-A0A7Y0F4C4-F1
#
_entry.id   AF-A0A7Y0F4C4-F1
#
_cell.length_a   1.000
_cell.length_b   1.000
_cell.length_c   1.000
_cell.angle_alpha   90.00
_cell.angle_beta   90.00
_cell.angle_gamma   90.00
#
_symmetry.space_group_name_H-M   'P 1'
#
loop_
_entity.id
_entity.type
_entity.pdbx_description
1 polymer ?
#
loop_
_entity_poly.entity_id
_entity_poly.type
_entity_poly.pdbx_seq_one_letter_code
_entity_poly.pdbx_strand_id
1 'polypeptide(L)'
;MFSITAISSRALRRCTVVSAGLIAAAMCAAVSLPSALAADAGNGTANTPSGGIVSESATEASPEATNASGDDAEVSSPASPTASAADDADNERASEGPADSGSADAESTGATASPEDSAAGAGDATDDSATHYDYPVPGDLLKAYTALGGPDGSLGQPTGNAVEAAGGSWQAFRNGALYSKDGQSHVVHGGILTKYYESGMVDGQLGYPTSDEYTGLNDGGASQVFEHGQIHWAPGIGAWITSGAIQDRWRDLSWQAGIAGYPLGDATPSVNGGVYQIFQHGTMYWKANAGAHFVHDGSFRAYRNNGFERGPLGYPTSEETPTRDGGIWQSFENGTI
;
A
#
# COMPACT_ATOMS: atom_id res chain seq x y z
N MET A 1 33.52 -69.62 6.41
CA MET A 1 32.29 -69.01 5.84
C MET A 1 32.56 -67.52 5.65
N PHE A 2 31.96 -66.89 4.64
CA PHE A 2 32.49 -65.64 4.04
C PHE A 2 32.50 -64.41 4.96
N SER A 3 33.54 -63.59 4.82
CA SER A 3 33.58 -62.21 5.33
C SER A 3 32.59 -61.31 4.59
N ILE A 4 32.03 -60.32 5.29
CA ILE A 4 31.24 -59.24 4.69
C ILE A 4 32.01 -57.91 4.82
N THR A 5 32.01 -57.15 3.73
CA THR A 5 32.77 -55.92 3.52
C THR A 5 32.19 -54.72 4.25
N ALA A 6 33.04 -53.76 4.62
CA ALA A 6 32.68 -52.51 5.29
C ALA A 6 32.04 -51.47 4.35
N ILE A 7 31.22 -50.58 4.92
CA ILE A 7 31.02 -49.21 4.41
C ILE A 7 31.21 -48.23 5.58
N SER A 8 31.99 -47.17 5.35
CA SER A 8 32.33 -46.14 6.32
C SER A 8 31.59 -44.84 5.99
N SER A 9 30.82 -44.30 6.94
CA SER A 9 30.28 -42.94 6.86
C SER A 9 30.77 -42.11 8.05
N ARG A 10 31.90 -41.40 7.84
CA ARG A 10 32.42 -40.39 8.78
C ARG A 10 31.78 -39.02 8.50
N ALA A 11 31.82 -38.18 9.53
CA ALA A 11 31.53 -36.74 9.52
C ALA A 11 30.04 -36.29 9.54
N LEU A 12 29.41 -36.44 10.72
CA LEU A 12 28.51 -35.36 11.16
C LEU A 12 29.36 -34.12 11.48
N ARG A 13 29.20 -33.03 10.72
CA ARG A 13 29.61 -31.69 11.17
C ARG A 13 28.40 -31.00 11.79
N ARG A 14 28.60 -30.48 13.01
CA ARG A 14 27.62 -29.61 13.69
C ARG A 14 27.59 -28.26 12.98
N CYS A 15 26.41 -27.79 12.57
CA CYS A 15 26.19 -26.37 12.33
C CYS A 15 25.51 -25.77 13.56
N THR A 16 26.17 -24.80 14.18
CA THR A 16 25.62 -23.97 15.24
C THR A 16 24.55 -23.05 14.64
N VAL A 17 23.39 -22.95 15.28
CA VAL A 17 22.37 -21.96 14.91
C VAL A 17 22.84 -20.57 15.32
N VAL A 18 23.00 -19.68 14.35
CA VAL A 18 23.12 -18.23 14.58
C VAL A 18 21.90 -17.57 13.96
N SER A 19 21.00 -17.07 14.80
CA SER A 19 19.82 -16.31 14.36
C SER A 19 20.21 -14.87 14.04
N ALA A 20 20.30 -14.51 12.76
CA ALA A 20 20.14 -13.14 12.26
C ALA A 20 20.03 -13.17 10.71
N GLY A 21 19.11 -12.39 10.14
CA GLY A 21 19.03 -12.16 8.69
C GLY A 21 18.01 -13.02 7.95
N LEU A 22 16.72 -12.65 8.02
CA LEU A 22 15.64 -13.28 7.24
C LEU A 22 14.84 -12.23 6.44
N ILE A 23 15.53 -11.42 5.64
CA ILE A 23 14.91 -10.46 4.70
C ILE A 23 15.54 -10.53 3.29
N ALA A 24 16.85 -10.80 3.18
CA ALA A 24 17.57 -10.73 1.89
C ALA A 24 17.32 -11.87 0.87
N ALA A 25 16.43 -12.83 1.15
CA ALA A 25 16.31 -14.07 0.37
C ALA A 25 15.02 -14.20 -0.50
N ALA A 26 14.10 -13.23 -0.44
CA ALA A 26 12.85 -13.28 -1.23
C ALA A 26 12.97 -12.64 -2.63
N MET A 27 14.04 -11.92 -2.92
CA MET A 27 14.25 -11.20 -4.19
C MET A 27 15.00 -12.04 -5.24
N CYS A 28 14.45 -13.22 -5.62
CA CYS A 28 14.64 -13.84 -6.95
C CYS A 28 13.99 -15.24 -7.05
N ALA A 29 12.77 -15.35 -7.58
CA ALA A 29 12.22 -16.63 -8.09
C ALA A 29 10.96 -16.44 -8.96
N ALA A 30 11.07 -15.82 -10.15
CA ALA A 30 10.02 -15.90 -11.17
C ALA A 30 10.18 -17.21 -11.97
N VAL A 31 9.28 -18.18 -11.76
CA VAL A 31 9.25 -19.42 -12.56
C VAL A 31 8.28 -19.27 -13.72
N SER A 32 8.82 -19.32 -14.93
CA SER A 32 8.07 -19.35 -16.19
C SER A 32 7.20 -20.60 -16.30
N LEU A 33 5.93 -20.44 -16.71
CA LEU A 33 5.03 -21.52 -17.12
C LEU A 33 4.83 -21.49 -18.64
N PRO A 34 5.00 -22.61 -19.37
CA PRO A 34 4.75 -22.65 -20.80
C PRO A 34 3.26 -22.86 -21.12
N SER A 35 2.74 -22.05 -22.03
CA SER A 35 1.41 -22.24 -22.63
C SER A 35 1.42 -23.36 -23.67
N ALA A 36 0.56 -24.38 -23.54
CA ALA A 36 -0.18 -25.07 -24.61
C ALA A 36 -0.87 -26.34 -24.09
N LEU A 37 -2.17 -26.53 -24.35
CA LEU A 37 -2.67 -27.24 -25.54
C LEU A 37 -4.21 -27.16 -25.59
N ALA A 38 -4.80 -27.28 -26.78
CA ALA A 38 -6.24 -27.20 -26.99
C ALA A 38 -6.83 -28.48 -27.60
N ALA A 39 -8.16 -28.60 -27.46
CA ALA A 39 -9.08 -29.51 -28.17
C ALA A 39 -9.03 -31.03 -27.86
N ASP A 40 -10.18 -31.55 -27.43
CA ASP A 40 -10.95 -32.49 -28.26
C ASP A 40 -12.46 -32.33 -28.01
N ALA A 41 -13.31 -32.71 -28.97
CA ALA A 41 -14.76 -32.53 -28.91
C ALA A 41 -15.50 -33.86 -29.18
N GLY A 42 -16.28 -34.33 -28.21
CA GLY A 42 -17.00 -35.62 -28.27
C GLY A 42 -18.47 -35.51 -27.86
N ASN A 43 -19.36 -35.45 -28.86
CA ASN A 43 -20.82 -35.50 -28.74
C ASN A 43 -21.34 -36.89 -28.26
N GLY A 44 -22.43 -36.97 -27.48
CA GLY A 44 -22.90 -38.30 -27.03
C GLY A 44 -24.18 -38.45 -26.17
N THR A 45 -25.32 -37.88 -26.58
CA THR A 45 -26.70 -38.39 -26.33
C THR A 45 -27.30 -38.44 -24.90
N ALA A 46 -28.59 -38.13 -24.83
CA ALA A 46 -29.42 -38.11 -23.61
C ALA A 46 -29.95 -39.49 -23.18
N ASN A 47 -30.39 -39.61 -21.91
CA ASN A 47 -31.64 -40.30 -21.63
C ASN A 47 -32.34 -39.76 -20.37
N THR A 48 -33.67 -39.60 -20.44
CA THR A 48 -34.57 -39.23 -19.34
C THR A 48 -35.55 -40.39 -19.11
N PRO A 49 -36.12 -40.55 -17.92
CA PRO A 49 -37.54 -40.92 -17.88
C PRO A 49 -38.40 -40.01 -16.99
N SER A 50 -39.71 -40.05 -17.25
CA SER A 50 -40.72 -39.08 -16.80
C SER A 50 -41.72 -39.68 -15.79
N GLY A 51 -42.48 -38.81 -15.10
CA GLY A 51 -43.53 -39.08 -14.10
C GLY A 51 -43.27 -38.25 -12.82
N GLY A 52 -44.10 -37.30 -12.36
CA GLY A 52 -45.57 -37.27 -12.30
C GLY A 52 -46.04 -38.20 -11.16
N ILE A 53 -46.83 -37.84 -10.14
CA ILE A 53 -47.72 -36.69 -9.78
C ILE A 53 -47.87 -36.71 -8.21
N VAL A 54 -48.54 -35.82 -7.44
CA VAL A 54 -49.53 -34.72 -7.63
C VAL A 54 -49.31 -33.62 -6.54
N SER A 55 -50.18 -32.60 -6.45
CA SER A 55 -50.27 -31.57 -5.38
C SER A 55 -50.63 -32.07 -3.98
N GLU A 56 -50.25 -31.32 -2.92
CA GLU A 56 -51.15 -30.97 -1.79
C GLU A 56 -50.63 -29.75 -1.00
N SER A 57 -51.52 -29.10 -0.23
CA SER A 57 -51.29 -27.79 0.40
C SER A 57 -51.84 -27.71 1.83
N ALA A 58 -50.99 -27.41 2.81
CA ALA A 58 -51.28 -27.01 4.21
C ALA A 58 -49.94 -26.87 4.97
N THR A 59 -49.79 -26.28 6.16
CA THR A 59 -50.41 -25.17 6.93
C THR A 59 -49.51 -25.02 8.18
N GLU A 60 -49.33 -23.80 8.71
CA GLU A 60 -48.77 -23.45 10.05
C GLU A 60 -47.61 -24.28 10.69
N ALA A 61 -46.56 -23.59 11.15
CA ALA A 61 -46.50 -23.16 12.56
C ALA A 61 -45.17 -22.44 12.90
N SER A 62 -45.28 -21.44 13.78
CA SER A 62 -44.14 -20.83 14.48
C SER A 62 -43.55 -21.81 15.51
N PRO A 63 -42.32 -21.58 16.00
CA PRO A 63 -42.28 -21.30 17.44
C PRO A 63 -41.49 -20.04 17.83
N GLU A 64 -42.06 -19.37 18.83
CA GLU A 64 -41.55 -18.27 19.61
C GLU A 64 -40.44 -18.73 20.58
N ALA A 65 -39.40 -17.91 20.78
CA ALA A 65 -38.34 -18.17 21.76
C ALA A 65 -37.87 -16.87 22.44
N THR A 66 -38.69 -16.39 23.38
CA THR A 66 -38.34 -15.77 24.67
C THR A 66 -37.00 -15.01 24.82
N ASN A 67 -37.15 -13.72 25.14
CA ASN A 67 -36.09 -12.86 25.68
C ASN A 67 -35.86 -13.12 27.18
N ALA A 68 -34.62 -13.06 27.67
CA ALA A 68 -34.28 -13.04 29.10
C ALA A 68 -32.96 -12.29 29.36
N SER A 69 -32.94 -11.45 30.40
CA SER A 69 -31.85 -10.53 30.76
C SER A 69 -31.18 -10.92 32.10
N GLY A 70 -30.01 -10.34 32.36
CA GLY A 70 -29.30 -10.35 33.66
C GLY A 70 -28.10 -11.32 33.72
N ASP A 71 -26.97 -11.02 34.36
CA ASP A 71 -26.59 -9.80 35.10
C ASP A 71 -25.06 -9.63 35.19
N ASP A 72 -24.64 -8.39 35.51
CA ASP A 72 -23.43 -7.94 36.22
C ASP A 72 -22.01 -8.47 35.90
N ALA A 73 -21.15 -7.52 35.52
CA ALA A 73 -19.75 -7.46 35.99
C ALA A 73 -19.22 -6.00 35.97
N GLU A 74 -19.03 -5.39 37.14
CA GLU A 74 -18.33 -4.11 37.27
C GLU A 74 -16.84 -4.21 36.95
N VAL A 75 -16.28 -3.23 36.23
CA VAL A 75 -14.87 -2.80 36.39
C VAL A 75 -14.78 -1.27 36.30
N SER A 76 -14.07 -0.69 37.27
CA SER A 76 -13.99 0.75 37.51
C SER A 76 -13.09 1.52 36.53
N SER A 77 -13.44 2.78 36.25
CA SER A 77 -12.51 3.78 35.69
C SER A 77 -11.37 4.12 36.65
N PRO A 78 -10.24 4.63 36.12
CA PRO A 78 -9.69 5.85 36.72
C PRO A 78 -9.44 6.98 35.70
N ALA A 79 -9.30 8.19 36.25
CA ALA A 79 -9.36 9.48 35.56
C ALA A 79 -8.13 9.87 34.71
N SER A 80 -8.35 10.84 33.83
CA SER A 80 -7.32 11.61 33.10
C SER A 80 -6.38 12.39 34.04
N PRO A 81 -5.11 12.60 33.65
CA PRO A 81 -4.30 13.69 34.17
C PRO A 81 -4.52 15.00 33.38
N THR A 82 -4.83 16.07 34.10
CA THR A 82 -4.81 17.46 33.61
C THR A 82 -3.38 17.95 33.35
N ALA A 83 -3.17 18.72 32.28
CA ALA A 83 -1.99 19.57 32.11
C ALA A 83 -2.21 20.96 32.73
N SER A 84 -1.17 21.55 33.33
CA SER A 84 -1.18 22.89 33.95
C SER A 84 0.22 23.51 33.93
N ALA A 85 0.29 24.84 34.14
CA ALA A 85 1.42 25.77 33.98
C ALA A 85 1.80 26.09 32.50
N ALA A 86 1.93 27.35 32.03
CA ALA A 86 2.50 28.60 32.61
C ALA A 86 4.05 28.58 32.66
N ASP A 87 4.83 29.63 32.39
CA ASP A 87 4.58 31.09 32.21
C ASP A 87 5.61 31.73 31.21
N ASP A 88 5.53 33.05 31.04
CA ASP A 88 6.33 33.94 30.17
C ASP A 88 7.88 33.86 30.26
N ALA A 89 8.55 34.30 29.18
CA ALA A 89 9.73 35.18 29.25
C ALA A 89 10.01 35.93 27.92
N ASP A 90 9.88 37.26 27.93
CA ASP A 90 10.39 38.18 26.91
C ASP A 90 11.92 38.11 26.72
N ASN A 91 12.41 38.39 25.50
CA ASN A 91 13.65 39.15 25.34
C ASN A 91 13.77 39.84 23.96
N GLU A 92 13.43 41.13 23.88
CA GLU A 92 13.81 42.00 22.75
C GLU A 92 15.16 42.72 22.97
N ARG A 93 15.99 42.74 21.92
CA ARG A 93 16.86 43.85 21.41
C ARG A 93 18.03 43.29 20.58
N ALA A 94 18.71 44.01 19.68
CA ALA A 94 18.42 45.12 18.75
C ALA A 94 19.77 45.53 18.08
N SER A 95 19.73 46.24 16.94
CA SER A 95 20.90 46.90 16.27
C SER A 95 21.95 45.95 15.63
N GLU A 96 22.67 46.27 14.54
CA GLU A 96 22.61 47.34 13.50
C GLU A 96 23.38 46.84 12.24
N GLY A 97 23.25 47.51 11.08
CA GLY A 97 24.11 47.28 9.90
C GLY A 97 25.45 48.04 9.96
N PRO A 98 26.20 48.29 8.85
CA PRO A 98 25.83 48.08 7.44
C PRO A 98 26.95 47.53 6.49
N ALA A 99 26.59 47.35 5.20
CA ALA A 99 27.36 47.52 3.94
C ALA A 99 28.88 47.21 3.82
N ASP A 100 29.27 46.51 2.74
CA ASP A 100 30.10 47.13 1.67
C ASP A 100 29.93 46.40 0.30
N SER A 101 30.43 47.05 -0.74
CA SER A 101 30.33 46.79 -2.17
C SER A 101 31.64 46.24 -2.77
N GLY A 102 31.59 45.70 -4.00
CA GLY A 102 32.82 45.28 -4.69
C GLY A 102 32.59 44.58 -6.04
N SER A 103 32.41 45.35 -7.10
CA SER A 103 32.47 44.87 -8.49
C SER A 103 33.72 45.43 -9.17
N ALA A 104 34.47 44.60 -9.91
CA ALA A 104 35.48 45.06 -10.86
C ALA A 104 35.75 44.01 -11.95
N ASP A 105 35.85 44.48 -13.18
CA ASP A 105 35.89 43.71 -14.43
C ASP A 105 37.31 43.28 -14.86
N ALA A 106 37.35 42.40 -15.88
CA ALA A 106 38.00 42.64 -17.19
C ALA A 106 39.01 41.58 -17.71
N GLU A 107 38.72 41.15 -18.95
CA GLU A 107 39.59 40.75 -20.07
C GLU A 107 40.67 39.64 -19.90
N SER A 108 40.74 38.57 -20.70
CA SER A 108 40.62 38.38 -22.17
C SER A 108 41.94 38.48 -22.95
N THR A 109 42.54 37.33 -23.23
CA THR A 109 43.31 36.97 -24.46
C THR A 109 43.22 35.42 -24.58
N GLY A 110 43.31 34.76 -25.73
CA GLY A 110 43.39 35.13 -27.15
C GLY A 110 43.26 33.82 -27.98
N ALA A 111 42.68 33.87 -29.17
CA ALA A 111 42.13 32.68 -29.86
C ALA A 111 43.11 31.89 -30.78
N THR A 112 42.53 30.95 -31.56
CA THR A 112 43.05 30.17 -32.72
C THR A 112 43.66 28.79 -32.43
N ALA A 113 43.42 27.73 -33.23
CA ALA A 113 42.35 27.46 -34.21
C ALA A 113 42.30 25.93 -34.50
N SER A 114 41.17 25.41 -35.02
CA SER A 114 41.03 24.03 -35.50
C SER A 114 41.97 23.71 -36.68
N PRO A 115 42.11 22.43 -37.04
CA PRO A 115 41.35 22.00 -38.22
C PRO A 115 40.44 20.79 -37.98
N GLU A 116 39.54 20.61 -38.94
CA GLU A 116 38.42 19.67 -38.95
C GLU A 116 38.75 18.50 -39.89
N ASP A 117 38.44 17.26 -39.53
CA ASP A 117 37.80 16.31 -40.45
C ASP A 117 37.07 15.19 -39.66
N SER A 118 36.00 14.65 -40.25
CA SER A 118 35.02 13.78 -39.57
C SER A 118 34.93 12.39 -40.20
N ALA A 119 34.97 11.33 -39.38
CA ALA A 119 34.49 10.01 -39.80
C ALA A 119 33.99 9.15 -38.61
N ALA A 120 32.68 9.28 -38.35
CA ALA A 120 31.77 8.39 -37.64
C ALA A 120 32.27 7.06 -37.03
N GLY A 121 32.04 6.92 -35.72
CA GLY A 121 31.91 5.65 -35.00
C GLY A 121 31.12 5.90 -33.71
N ALA A 122 29.88 5.40 -33.63
CA ALA A 122 28.94 5.78 -32.58
C ALA A 122 29.08 4.94 -31.30
N GLY A 123 28.93 5.59 -30.15
CA GLY A 123 28.69 4.95 -28.86
C GLY A 123 29.92 4.83 -27.96
N ASP A 124 30.14 5.85 -27.13
CA ASP A 124 30.72 5.65 -25.81
C ASP A 124 30.09 6.66 -24.84
N ALA A 125 29.67 6.20 -23.67
CA ALA A 125 29.12 7.08 -22.64
C ALA A 125 30.31 7.66 -21.88
N THR A 126 30.46 8.99 -21.91
CA THR A 126 31.58 9.64 -21.23
C THR A 126 31.47 9.42 -19.72
N ASP A 127 32.36 8.55 -19.23
CA ASP A 127 32.70 8.32 -17.83
C ASP A 127 32.76 9.65 -17.06
N ASP A 128 31.79 9.86 -16.17
CA ASP A 128 31.91 10.80 -15.08
C ASP A 128 31.62 10.07 -13.77
N SER A 129 32.71 9.79 -13.05
CA SER A 129 32.71 9.43 -11.63
C SER A 129 32.04 8.10 -11.28
N ALA A 130 32.42 7.03 -11.99
CA ALA A 130 32.19 5.65 -11.55
C ALA A 130 32.93 5.33 -10.22
N THR A 131 32.33 5.74 -9.10
CA THR A 131 32.55 5.07 -7.82
C THR A 131 32.15 3.61 -8.00
N HIS A 132 33.12 2.69 -7.90
CA HIS A 132 32.90 1.27 -8.19
C HIS A 132 32.09 0.62 -7.06
N TYR A 133 30.77 0.77 -7.13
CA TYR A 133 29.83 -0.07 -6.41
C TYR A 133 29.84 -1.47 -7.04
N ASP A 134 29.75 -2.51 -6.21
CA ASP A 134 29.45 -3.88 -6.66
C ASP A 134 28.14 -3.94 -7.48
N TYR A 135 27.25 -2.96 -7.24
CA TYR A 135 26.02 -2.70 -7.98
C TYR A 135 25.98 -1.24 -8.45
N PRO A 136 26.39 -0.92 -9.69
CA PRO A 136 26.40 0.46 -10.18
C PRO A 136 25.00 1.06 -10.18
N VAL A 137 24.91 2.37 -9.93
CA VAL A 137 23.67 3.16 -9.98
C VAL A 137 23.61 3.89 -11.32
N PRO A 138 22.65 3.58 -12.22
CA PRO A 138 22.56 4.23 -13.54
C PRO A 138 22.22 5.72 -13.45
N GLY A 139 22.53 6.49 -14.49
CA GLY A 139 22.53 7.97 -14.46
C GLY A 139 21.19 8.63 -14.10
N ASP A 140 20.08 8.02 -14.47
CA ASP A 140 18.71 8.46 -14.16
C ASP A 140 18.38 8.34 -12.66
N LEU A 141 18.88 7.29 -11.99
CA LEU A 141 18.79 7.07 -10.55
C LEU A 141 19.91 7.81 -9.78
N LEU A 142 21.11 7.90 -10.35
CA LEU A 142 22.33 8.41 -9.71
C LEU A 142 22.18 9.86 -9.25
N LYS A 143 21.50 10.70 -10.04
CA LYS A 143 21.23 12.10 -9.68
C LYS A 143 20.44 12.21 -8.37
N ALA A 144 19.37 11.43 -8.23
CA ALA A 144 18.54 11.41 -7.02
C ALA A 144 19.28 10.74 -5.84
N TYR A 145 19.95 9.60 -6.08
CA TYR A 145 20.75 8.92 -5.07
C TYR A 145 21.86 9.83 -4.49
N THR A 146 22.54 10.60 -5.33
CA THR A 146 23.57 11.57 -4.91
C THR A 146 22.96 12.71 -4.09
N ALA A 147 21.81 13.24 -4.50
CA ALA A 147 21.08 14.26 -3.74
C ALA A 147 20.60 13.78 -2.36
N LEU A 148 20.37 12.47 -2.20
CA LEU A 148 20.03 11.81 -0.93
C LEU A 148 21.25 11.51 -0.03
N GLY A 149 22.45 11.94 -0.43
CA GLY A 149 23.70 11.71 0.30
C GLY A 149 24.47 10.46 -0.13
N GLY A 150 24.00 9.74 -1.16
CA GLY A 150 24.67 8.56 -1.69
C GLY A 150 24.85 7.45 -0.65
N PRO A 151 26.04 6.80 -0.56
CA PRO A 151 26.24 5.63 0.29
C PRO A 151 26.14 5.88 1.80
N ASP A 152 26.45 7.11 2.23
CA ASP A 152 26.33 7.58 3.62
C ASP A 152 24.97 8.27 3.88
N GLY A 153 24.13 8.35 2.83
CA GLY A 153 22.80 8.92 2.83
C GLY A 153 21.71 8.00 3.39
N SER A 154 20.46 8.46 3.31
CA SER A 154 19.30 7.76 3.91
C SER A 154 19.05 6.37 3.31
N LEU A 155 19.23 6.21 1.99
CA LEU A 155 19.10 4.92 1.29
C LEU A 155 20.23 3.93 1.64
N GLY A 156 21.43 4.44 1.91
CA GLY A 156 22.65 3.65 2.05
C GLY A 156 23.09 2.98 0.74
N GLN A 157 24.09 2.10 0.84
CA GLN A 157 24.67 1.33 -0.28
C GLN A 157 23.61 0.58 -1.13
N PRO A 158 23.78 0.50 -2.47
CA PRO A 158 22.95 -0.34 -3.34
C PRO A 158 23.14 -1.84 -3.00
N THR A 159 22.09 -2.63 -3.18
CA THR A 159 22.05 -4.06 -2.80
C THR A 159 21.79 -5.01 -3.98
N GLY A 160 21.47 -4.46 -5.15
CA GLY A 160 21.34 -5.16 -6.42
C GLY A 160 21.48 -4.19 -7.58
N ASN A 161 21.66 -4.70 -8.80
CA ASN A 161 21.64 -3.89 -10.01
C ASN A 161 20.26 -3.23 -10.20
N ALA A 162 20.23 -2.09 -10.90
CA ALA A 162 18.99 -1.52 -11.37
C ALA A 162 18.24 -2.46 -12.34
N VAL A 163 16.93 -2.34 -12.37
CA VAL A 163 16.00 -3.15 -13.17
C VAL A 163 15.10 -2.20 -13.98
N GLU A 164 15.13 -2.35 -15.30
CA GLU A 164 14.21 -1.69 -16.22
C GLU A 164 12.85 -2.41 -16.21
N ALA A 165 11.75 -1.68 -15.98
CA ALA A 165 10.40 -2.22 -15.94
C ALA A 165 9.35 -1.15 -16.30
N ALA A 166 8.27 -1.55 -16.99
CA ALA A 166 7.11 -0.70 -17.31
C ALA A 166 7.38 0.76 -17.80
N GLY A 167 8.51 0.99 -18.50
CA GLY A 167 8.89 2.31 -19.05
C GLY A 167 9.72 3.19 -18.11
N GLY A 168 10.20 2.66 -16.98
CA GLY A 168 11.18 3.29 -16.11
C GLY A 168 12.20 2.29 -15.58
N SER A 169 12.96 2.71 -14.57
CA SER A 169 13.96 1.92 -13.87
C SER A 169 13.69 1.90 -12.36
N TRP A 170 14.27 0.95 -11.64
CA TRP A 170 14.36 1.01 -10.18
C TRP A 170 15.54 0.22 -9.64
N GLN A 171 16.02 0.57 -8.44
CA GLN A 171 17.13 -0.13 -7.80
C GLN A 171 16.90 -0.27 -6.29
N ALA A 172 17.31 -1.42 -5.75
CA ALA A 172 17.27 -1.71 -4.33
C ALA A 172 18.53 -1.19 -3.62
N PHE A 173 18.33 -0.57 -2.46
CA PHE A 173 19.36 -0.08 -1.55
C PHE A 173 19.16 -0.68 -0.16
N ARG A 174 20.11 -0.45 0.76
CA ARG A 174 20.07 -1.04 2.11
C ARG A 174 18.80 -0.70 2.89
N ASN A 175 18.31 0.54 2.77
CA ASN A 175 17.22 1.09 3.58
C ASN A 175 15.93 1.38 2.79
N GLY A 176 15.88 1.05 1.50
CA GLY A 176 14.74 1.35 0.63
C GLY A 176 15.01 0.99 -0.83
N ALA A 177 14.13 1.43 -1.73
CA ALA A 177 14.34 1.38 -3.17
C ALA A 177 14.08 2.75 -3.79
N LEU A 178 14.84 3.08 -4.83
CA LEU A 178 14.67 4.28 -5.63
C LEU A 178 14.09 3.87 -6.98
N TYR A 179 12.97 4.48 -7.36
CA TYR A 179 12.28 4.26 -8.63
C TYR A 179 12.42 5.51 -9.49
N SER A 180 12.59 5.36 -10.80
CA SER A 180 12.69 6.47 -11.75
C SER A 180 11.80 6.22 -12.96
N LYS A 181 10.99 7.22 -13.35
CA LYS A 181 10.15 7.18 -14.56
C LYS A 181 9.90 8.61 -15.04
N ASP A 182 9.91 8.81 -16.36
CA ASP A 182 9.71 10.11 -17.01
C ASP A 182 10.61 11.26 -16.47
N GLY A 183 11.79 10.91 -15.95
CA GLY A 183 12.75 11.85 -15.35
C GLY A 183 12.45 12.28 -13.91
N GLN A 184 11.41 11.72 -13.29
CA GLN A 184 11.09 11.86 -11.88
C GLN A 184 11.59 10.63 -11.12
N SER A 185 12.20 10.82 -9.94
CA SER A 185 12.67 9.71 -9.12
C SER A 185 12.16 9.84 -7.69
N HIS A 186 11.67 8.73 -7.13
CA HIS A 186 11.01 8.69 -5.83
C HIS A 186 11.51 7.52 -4.98
N VAL A 187 11.69 7.79 -3.68
CA VAL A 187 12.11 6.77 -2.70
C VAL A 187 10.88 6.08 -2.14
N VAL A 188 10.89 4.75 -2.09
CA VAL A 188 9.92 3.94 -1.35
C VAL A 188 10.67 3.16 -0.27
N HIS A 189 10.26 3.26 0.99
CA HIS A 189 10.95 2.60 2.10
C HIS A 189 10.01 2.09 3.21
N GLY A 190 10.59 1.41 4.20
CA GLY A 190 9.89 1.00 5.43
C GLY A 190 8.65 0.13 5.20
N GLY A 191 7.59 0.40 5.97
CA GLY A 191 6.33 -0.33 5.88
C GLY A 191 5.60 -0.15 4.54
N ILE A 192 5.78 1.01 3.89
CA ILE A 192 5.22 1.31 2.57
C ILE A 192 5.90 0.43 1.51
N LEU A 193 7.23 0.31 1.52
CA LEU A 193 7.96 -0.58 0.60
C LEU A 193 7.55 -2.05 0.78
N THR A 194 7.38 -2.50 2.03
CA THR A 194 6.88 -3.86 2.30
C THR A 194 5.54 -4.10 1.63
N LYS A 195 4.60 -3.16 1.76
CA LYS A 195 3.27 -3.29 1.14
C LYS A 195 3.30 -3.18 -0.38
N TYR A 196 4.15 -2.30 -0.92
CA TYR A 196 4.34 -2.15 -2.36
C TYR A 196 4.95 -3.42 -2.99
N TYR A 197 5.85 -4.10 -2.28
CA TYR A 197 6.34 -5.42 -2.68
C TYR A 197 5.23 -6.47 -2.71
N GLU A 198 4.40 -6.56 -1.66
CA GLU A 198 3.23 -7.45 -1.61
C GLU A 198 2.23 -7.19 -2.75
N SER A 199 2.12 -5.94 -3.23
CA SER A 199 1.19 -5.55 -4.29
C SER A 199 1.68 -5.82 -5.71
N GLY A 200 2.89 -6.35 -5.89
CA GLY A 200 3.53 -6.60 -7.18
C GLY A 200 4.45 -5.48 -7.69
N MET A 201 4.74 -4.46 -6.87
CA MET A 201 5.53 -3.29 -7.24
C MET A 201 5.03 -2.62 -8.55
N VAL A 202 5.94 -2.26 -9.46
CA VAL A 202 5.67 -1.48 -10.67
C VAL A 202 4.80 -2.24 -11.68
N ASP A 203 4.91 -3.58 -11.71
CA ASP A 203 4.09 -4.47 -12.54
C ASP A 203 2.76 -4.84 -11.85
N GLY A 204 2.58 -4.36 -10.61
CA GLY A 204 1.42 -4.60 -9.76
C GLY A 204 0.30 -3.57 -9.95
N GLN A 205 -0.68 -3.62 -9.04
CA GLN A 205 -1.89 -2.79 -9.14
C GLN A 205 -1.67 -1.28 -8.96
N LEU A 206 -0.50 -0.86 -8.47
CA LEU A 206 -0.21 0.54 -8.10
C LEU A 206 0.55 1.32 -9.17
N GLY A 207 1.32 0.65 -10.04
CA GLY A 207 2.29 1.31 -10.91
C GLY A 207 3.40 2.02 -10.11
N TYR A 208 4.13 2.92 -10.76
CA TYR A 208 5.25 3.65 -10.15
C TYR A 208 4.81 4.59 -9.00
N PRO A 209 5.69 4.88 -8.02
CA PRO A 209 5.49 6.00 -7.11
C PRO A 209 5.51 7.32 -7.88
N THR A 210 4.63 8.25 -7.50
CA THR A 210 4.48 9.59 -8.11
C THR A 210 4.71 10.74 -7.10
N SER A 211 4.92 10.39 -5.83
CA SER A 211 5.38 11.29 -4.78
C SER A 211 6.46 10.59 -3.94
N ASP A 212 7.21 11.36 -3.17
CA ASP A 212 7.90 10.82 -1.99
C ASP A 212 6.89 10.59 -0.84
N GLU A 213 7.35 10.02 0.27
CA GLU A 213 6.52 9.71 1.44
C GLU A 213 6.10 10.97 2.22
N TYR A 214 4.79 11.20 2.33
CA TYR A 214 4.20 12.19 3.22
C TYR A 214 4.19 11.65 4.65
N THR A 215 5.08 12.17 5.50
CA THR A 215 5.22 11.77 6.91
C THR A 215 4.53 12.76 7.86
N GLY A 216 4.40 12.37 9.14
CA GLY A 216 3.81 13.25 10.17
C GLY A 216 2.28 13.31 10.13
N LEU A 217 1.63 12.29 9.57
CA LEU A 217 0.18 12.13 9.65
C LEU A 217 -0.26 11.77 11.08
N ASN A 218 -1.57 11.79 11.33
CA ASN A 218 -2.16 11.39 12.62
C ASN A 218 -1.58 10.05 13.11
N ASP A 219 -1.43 9.92 14.42
CA ASP A 219 -0.85 8.76 15.11
C ASP A 219 0.58 8.39 14.67
N GLY A 220 1.30 9.34 14.05
CA GLY A 220 2.66 9.13 13.55
C GLY A 220 2.72 8.34 12.25
N GLY A 221 1.62 8.28 11.50
CA GLY A 221 1.56 7.59 10.22
C GLY A 221 2.20 8.36 9.06
N ALA A 222 2.21 7.70 7.92
CA ALA A 222 2.74 8.20 6.66
C ALA A 222 1.94 7.67 5.46
N SER A 223 2.11 8.27 4.29
CA SER A 223 1.51 7.75 3.06
C SER A 223 2.32 8.13 1.81
N GLN A 224 2.18 7.37 0.73
CA GLN A 224 2.86 7.65 -0.53
C GLN A 224 1.94 7.35 -1.70
N VAL A 225 1.94 8.25 -2.69
CA VAL A 225 1.07 8.17 -3.89
C VAL A 225 1.81 7.45 -5.01
N PHE A 226 1.06 6.62 -5.73
CA PHE A 226 1.49 5.84 -6.89
C PHE A 226 0.57 6.16 -8.07
N GLU A 227 0.90 5.69 -9.27
CA GLU A 227 0.13 5.96 -10.51
C GLU A 227 -1.35 5.57 -10.40
N HIS A 228 -1.69 4.54 -9.63
CA HIS A 228 -3.02 3.94 -9.57
C HIS A 228 -3.61 3.79 -8.15
N GLY A 229 -3.00 4.43 -7.15
CA GLY A 229 -3.50 4.41 -5.77
C GLY A 229 -2.53 5.06 -4.78
N GLN A 230 -2.78 4.84 -3.49
CA GLN A 230 -1.94 5.37 -2.42
C GLN A 230 -1.80 4.32 -1.31
N ILE A 231 -0.58 4.15 -0.80
CA ILE A 231 -0.34 3.30 0.38
C ILE A 231 -0.34 4.20 1.61
N HIS A 232 -1.07 3.79 2.64
CA HIS A 232 -1.14 4.48 3.93
C HIS A 232 -0.62 3.55 5.02
N TRP A 233 0.33 4.03 5.82
CA TRP A 233 0.95 3.29 6.91
C TRP A 233 0.73 4.01 8.25
N ALA A 234 0.50 3.27 9.32
CA ALA A 234 0.58 3.81 10.68
C ALA A 234 1.13 2.78 11.68
N PRO A 235 1.78 3.24 12.78
CA PRO A 235 2.22 2.38 13.87
C PRO A 235 1.07 1.52 14.42
N GLY A 236 1.29 0.21 14.55
CA GLY A 236 0.28 -0.74 15.03
C GLY A 236 -0.85 -1.08 14.05
N ILE A 237 -1.02 -0.32 12.96
CA ILE A 237 -2.03 -0.57 11.91
C ILE A 237 -1.44 -1.33 10.71
N GLY A 238 -0.16 -1.11 10.41
CA GLY A 238 0.48 -1.64 9.19
C GLY A 238 0.26 -0.72 7.99
N ALA A 239 0.50 -1.24 6.78
CA ALA A 239 0.36 -0.51 5.52
C ALA A 239 -0.74 -1.12 4.63
N TRP A 240 -1.62 -0.27 4.11
CA TRP A 240 -2.80 -0.67 3.33
C TRP A 240 -3.01 0.23 2.10
N ILE A 241 -3.53 -0.35 1.03
CA ILE A 241 -3.76 0.33 -0.24
C ILE A 241 -5.16 0.94 -0.27
N THR A 242 -5.27 2.21 -0.69
CA THR A 242 -6.54 2.79 -1.12
C THR A 242 -6.44 3.26 -2.57
N SER A 243 -7.54 3.19 -3.32
CA SER A 243 -7.62 3.67 -4.69
C SER A 243 -9.05 4.05 -5.10
N GLY A 244 -9.16 4.86 -6.16
CA GLY A 244 -10.43 5.22 -6.81
C GLY A 244 -11.49 5.78 -5.87
N ALA A 245 -12.76 5.42 -6.13
CA ALA A 245 -13.90 6.00 -5.43
C ALA A 245 -13.91 5.78 -3.90
N ILE A 246 -13.29 4.70 -3.39
CA ILE A 246 -13.13 4.48 -1.94
C ILE A 246 -12.15 5.48 -1.34
N GLN A 247 -11.02 5.72 -2.01
CA GLN A 247 -10.03 6.74 -1.62
C GLN A 247 -10.62 8.15 -1.74
N ASP A 248 -11.33 8.47 -2.83
CA ASP A 248 -12.02 9.75 -3.00
C ASP A 248 -13.00 10.00 -1.86
N ARG A 249 -13.85 9.02 -1.51
CA ARG A 249 -14.81 9.16 -0.42
C ARG A 249 -14.13 9.30 0.94
N TRP A 250 -13.03 8.58 1.17
CA TRP A 250 -12.25 8.70 2.41
C TRP A 250 -11.54 10.05 2.54
N ARG A 251 -11.00 10.60 1.45
CA ARG A 251 -10.50 11.99 1.39
C ARG A 251 -11.60 12.98 1.79
N ASP A 252 -12.79 12.84 1.23
CA ASP A 252 -13.92 13.73 1.51
C ASP A 252 -14.42 13.58 2.97
N LEU A 253 -14.11 12.46 3.63
CA LEU A 253 -14.28 12.22 5.07
C LEU A 253 -13.05 12.64 5.91
N SER A 254 -12.17 13.50 5.38
CA SER A 254 -10.96 14.02 6.03
C SER A 254 -9.88 12.98 6.34
N TRP A 255 -9.79 11.92 5.52
CA TRP A 255 -8.77 10.86 5.62
C TRP A 255 -8.71 10.22 7.03
N GLN A 256 -7.52 9.81 7.48
CA GLN A 256 -7.28 9.28 8.81
C GLN A 256 -7.65 10.23 9.97
N ALA A 257 -7.78 11.53 9.69
CA ALA A 257 -8.09 12.54 10.70
C ALA A 257 -9.59 12.70 10.94
N GLY A 258 -10.44 12.11 10.08
CA GLY A 258 -11.89 12.15 10.21
C GLY A 258 -12.51 10.81 10.59
N ILE A 259 -13.82 10.70 10.37
CA ILE A 259 -14.69 9.69 11.00
C ILE A 259 -14.34 8.23 10.69
N ALA A 260 -13.60 7.95 9.63
CA ALA A 260 -13.22 6.58 9.26
C ALA A 260 -11.97 6.08 10.00
N GLY A 261 -11.05 6.97 10.36
CA GLY A 261 -9.69 6.61 10.75
C GLY A 261 -8.88 6.00 9.59
N TYR A 262 -7.81 5.27 9.90
CA TYR A 262 -7.00 4.53 8.93
C TYR A 262 -7.71 3.29 8.35
N PRO A 263 -7.37 2.87 7.12
CA PRO A 263 -7.72 1.54 6.60
C PRO A 263 -7.11 0.43 7.47
N LEU A 264 -7.80 -0.72 7.54
CA LEU A 264 -7.39 -1.93 8.27
C LEU A 264 -7.21 -3.16 7.35
N GLY A 265 -7.27 -2.95 6.04
CA GLY A 265 -7.21 -3.98 5.01
C GLY A 265 -7.25 -3.33 3.63
N ASP A 266 -6.86 -4.05 2.59
CA ASP A 266 -7.02 -3.58 1.20
C ASP A 266 -8.49 -3.70 0.74
N ALA A 267 -8.84 -2.96 -0.32
CA ALA A 267 -10.15 -3.04 -0.95
C ALA A 267 -10.44 -4.46 -1.48
N THR A 268 -11.54 -5.05 -1.04
CA THR A 268 -11.92 -6.45 -1.30
C THR A 268 -13.14 -6.52 -2.21
N PRO A 269 -13.08 -7.22 -3.36
CA PRO A 269 -14.25 -7.46 -4.21
C PRO A 269 -15.35 -8.24 -3.50
N SER A 270 -16.61 -7.88 -3.76
CA SER A 270 -17.78 -8.55 -3.20
C SER A 270 -18.87 -8.80 -4.26
N VAL A 271 -20.06 -9.18 -3.80
CA VAL A 271 -21.17 -9.64 -4.65
C VAL A 271 -21.60 -8.58 -5.66
N ASN A 272 -22.01 -9.04 -6.85
CA ASN A 272 -22.57 -8.19 -7.91
C ASN A 272 -21.66 -7.04 -8.37
N GLY A 273 -20.33 -7.23 -8.29
CA GLY A 273 -19.34 -6.28 -8.80
C GLY A 273 -19.08 -5.06 -7.92
N GLY A 274 -19.58 -5.04 -6.69
CA GLY A 274 -19.17 -4.06 -5.70
C GLY A 274 -17.88 -4.44 -4.98
N VAL A 275 -17.37 -3.50 -4.18
CA VAL A 275 -16.10 -3.59 -3.45
C VAL A 275 -16.34 -3.05 -2.04
N TYR A 276 -15.63 -3.53 -1.03
CA TYR A 276 -15.61 -2.89 0.29
C TYR A 276 -14.19 -2.78 0.84
N GLN A 277 -13.96 -1.84 1.75
CA GLN A 277 -12.71 -1.69 2.48
C GLN A 277 -12.99 -1.35 3.94
N ILE A 278 -12.32 -2.05 4.86
CA ILE A 278 -12.50 -1.89 6.31
C ILE A 278 -11.60 -0.75 6.79
N PHE A 279 -12.15 0.13 7.64
CA PHE A 279 -11.44 1.21 8.30
C PHE A 279 -11.59 1.08 9.82
N GLN A 280 -10.81 1.82 10.61
CA GLN A 280 -10.81 1.74 12.08
C GLN A 280 -12.20 1.88 12.72
N HIS A 281 -13.10 2.64 12.10
CA HIS A 281 -14.40 3.01 12.69
C HIS A 281 -15.61 2.56 11.86
N GLY A 282 -15.41 1.75 10.82
CA GLY A 282 -16.52 1.29 9.97
C GLY A 282 -16.05 0.57 8.71
N THR A 283 -16.88 0.58 7.67
CA THR A 283 -16.52 -0.01 6.37
C THR A 283 -17.04 0.87 5.23
N MET A 284 -16.15 1.17 4.29
CA MET A 284 -16.51 1.83 3.05
C MET A 284 -16.97 0.78 2.06
N TYR A 285 -18.12 0.99 1.42
CA TYR A 285 -18.63 0.14 0.34
C TYR A 285 -18.71 0.95 -0.94
N TRP A 286 -18.36 0.36 -2.07
CA TRP A 286 -18.52 0.94 -3.39
C TRP A 286 -19.28 0.01 -4.33
N LYS A 287 -20.13 0.60 -5.18
CA LYS A 287 -20.76 -0.08 -6.32
C LYS A 287 -21.03 0.91 -7.45
N ALA A 288 -20.86 0.48 -8.70
CA ALA A 288 -20.94 1.36 -9.88
C ALA A 288 -22.24 2.19 -10.01
N ASN A 289 -23.37 1.68 -9.53
CA ASN A 289 -24.68 2.36 -9.55
C ASN A 289 -25.01 3.16 -8.28
N ALA A 290 -24.24 2.99 -7.19
CA ALA A 290 -24.48 3.63 -5.90
C ALA A 290 -23.47 4.75 -5.63
N GLY A 291 -22.19 4.54 -5.98
CA GLY A 291 -21.07 5.36 -5.50
C GLY A 291 -20.32 4.65 -4.37
N ALA A 292 -19.49 5.40 -3.65
CA ALA A 292 -18.82 4.93 -2.43
C ALA A 292 -19.45 5.58 -1.20
N HIS A 293 -19.78 4.78 -0.18
CA HIS A 293 -20.45 5.23 1.04
C HIS A 293 -19.86 4.55 2.28
N PHE A 294 -19.79 5.29 3.38
CA PHE A 294 -19.30 4.78 4.66
C PHE A 294 -20.46 4.32 5.53
N VAL A 295 -20.32 3.14 6.16
CA VAL A 295 -21.28 2.58 7.14
C VAL A 295 -20.55 2.42 8.47
N HIS A 296 -21.08 3.04 9.53
CA HIS A 296 -20.43 3.15 10.85
C HIS A 296 -21.44 3.11 12.01
N ASP A 297 -21.00 3.43 13.22
CA ASP A 297 -21.80 3.61 14.43
C ASP A 297 -23.05 2.69 14.57
N GLY A 298 -24.25 3.27 14.53
CA GLY A 298 -25.51 2.57 14.77
C GLY A 298 -25.98 1.73 13.59
N SER A 299 -25.83 2.25 12.35
CA SER A 299 -26.30 1.57 11.14
C SER A 299 -25.44 0.34 10.87
N PHE A 300 -24.13 0.40 11.12
CA PHE A 300 -23.22 -0.74 10.95
C PHE A 300 -23.66 -1.97 11.76
N ARG A 301 -24.12 -1.81 13.01
CA ARG A 301 -24.64 -2.93 13.81
C ARG A 301 -25.89 -3.55 13.18
N ALA A 302 -26.83 -2.72 12.72
CA ALA A 302 -28.06 -3.19 12.10
C ALA A 302 -27.81 -3.80 10.71
N TYR A 303 -26.91 -3.22 9.92
CA TYR A 303 -26.51 -3.71 8.60
C TYR A 303 -25.81 -5.06 8.69
N ARG A 304 -24.87 -5.22 9.65
CA ARG A 304 -24.26 -6.51 10.00
C ARG A 304 -25.31 -7.57 10.35
N ASN A 305 -26.28 -7.22 11.21
CA ASN A 305 -27.33 -8.15 11.62
C ASN A 305 -28.24 -8.56 10.44
N ASN A 306 -28.30 -7.76 9.38
CA ASN A 306 -28.99 -8.07 8.13
C ASN A 306 -28.07 -8.74 7.08
N GLY A 307 -26.81 -9.04 7.39
CA GLY A 307 -25.89 -9.71 6.45
C GLY A 307 -25.17 -8.79 5.46
N PHE A 308 -25.04 -7.51 5.78
CA PHE A 308 -24.32 -6.49 4.99
C PHE A 308 -24.80 -6.40 3.53
N GLU A 309 -23.90 -6.17 2.57
CA GLU A 309 -24.16 -5.97 1.15
C GLU A 309 -24.66 -7.22 0.42
N ARG A 310 -24.59 -8.37 1.10
CA ARG A 310 -25.08 -9.69 0.68
C ARG A 310 -26.50 -9.97 1.22
N GLY A 311 -26.96 -9.15 2.16
CA GLY A 311 -28.27 -9.22 2.79
C GLY A 311 -29.40 -8.60 1.95
N PRO A 312 -30.63 -8.60 2.48
CA PRO A 312 -31.78 -8.04 1.77
C PRO A 312 -31.65 -6.55 1.47
N LEU A 313 -30.91 -5.78 2.29
CA LEU A 313 -30.73 -4.33 2.11
C LEU A 313 -29.90 -3.96 0.87
N GLY A 314 -28.96 -4.81 0.44
CA GLY A 314 -28.00 -4.49 -0.63
C GLY A 314 -26.95 -3.47 -0.19
N TYR A 315 -26.32 -2.78 -1.15
CA TYR A 315 -25.27 -1.80 -0.86
C TYR A 315 -25.84 -0.49 -0.28
N PRO A 316 -25.09 0.27 0.53
CA PRO A 316 -25.49 1.62 0.92
C PRO A 316 -25.60 2.55 -0.31
N THR A 317 -26.50 3.53 -0.23
CA THR A 317 -26.79 4.53 -1.27
C THR A 317 -26.83 5.97 -0.72
N SER A 318 -26.56 6.12 0.58
CA SER A 318 -26.32 7.41 1.24
C SER A 318 -25.26 7.28 2.32
N GLU A 319 -24.82 8.40 2.85
CA GLU A 319 -24.12 8.46 4.14
C GLU A 319 -25.10 8.30 5.30
N GLU A 320 -24.56 8.04 6.49
CA GLU A 320 -25.32 8.14 7.74
C GLU A 320 -25.69 9.60 8.02
N THR A 321 -26.97 9.85 8.29
CA THR A 321 -27.50 11.19 8.52
C THR A 321 -28.19 11.26 9.89
N PRO A 322 -27.88 12.23 10.77
CA PRO A 322 -28.57 12.37 12.04
C PRO A 322 -30.04 12.77 11.83
N THR A 323 -30.92 12.14 12.58
CA THR A 323 -32.34 12.49 12.71
C THR A 323 -32.53 13.58 13.75
N ARG A 324 -33.65 14.30 13.67
CA ARG A 324 -33.99 15.36 14.63
C ARG A 324 -34.20 14.86 16.07
N ASP A 325 -34.54 13.58 16.22
CA ASP A 325 -34.88 12.96 17.51
C ASP A 325 -33.70 12.15 18.10
N GLY A 326 -32.48 12.34 17.56
CA GLY A 326 -31.23 11.80 18.12
C GLY A 326 -30.81 10.41 17.64
N GLY A 327 -31.61 9.75 16.80
CA GLY A 327 -31.16 8.59 16.02
C GLY A 327 -30.37 9.00 14.78
N ILE A 328 -29.86 8.02 14.04
CA ILE A 328 -29.27 8.18 12.70
C ILE A 328 -30.09 7.37 11.70
N TRP A 329 -30.00 7.69 10.41
CA TRP A 329 -30.56 6.88 9.33
C TRP A 329 -29.59 6.78 8.14
N GLN A 330 -29.68 5.69 7.38
CA GLN A 330 -28.91 5.47 6.16
C GLN A 330 -29.73 4.67 5.13
N SER A 331 -29.68 5.10 3.86
CA SER A 331 -30.32 4.38 2.75
C SER A 331 -29.40 3.33 2.14
N PHE A 332 -30.03 2.26 1.65
CA PHE A 332 -29.45 1.13 0.95
C PHE A 332 -30.24 0.85 -0.34
N GLU A 333 -29.75 -0.02 -1.22
CA GLU A 333 -30.39 -0.33 -2.51
C GLU A 333 -31.86 -0.78 -2.37
N ASN A 334 -32.20 -1.51 -1.30
CA ASN A 334 -33.52 -2.09 -1.09
C ASN A 334 -34.18 -1.68 0.26
N GLY A 335 -33.70 -0.63 0.93
CA GLY A 335 -34.27 -0.23 2.21
C GLY A 335 -33.52 0.90 2.91
N THR A 336 -33.87 1.12 4.18
CA THR A 336 -33.28 2.15 5.06
C THR A 336 -33.12 1.53 6.45
N ILE A 337 -32.05 1.90 7.14
CA ILE A 337 -31.87 1.70 8.59
C ILE A 337 -32.12 3.05 9.26
#